data_AF-A0A024K3S2-F1
#
_entry.id   AF-A0A024K3S2-F1
#
_cell.length_a   1.000
_cell.length_b   1.000
_cell.length_c   1.000
_cell.angle_alpha   90.00
_cell.angle_beta   90.00
_cell.angle_gamma   90.00
#
_symmetry.space_group_name_H-M   'P 1'
#
loop_
_entity.id
_entity.type
_entity.pdbx_description
1 polymer ?
#
loop_
_entity_poly.entity_id
_entity_poly.type
_entity_poly.pdbx_seq_one_letter_code
_entity_poly.pdbx_strand_id
1 'polypeptide(L)'
;MVEKISKKVLAVAMFAMLVLSGCGGQKQSGPLNAMVSPAIPSNTQEISNPLRGQYEDLLEPLFPQGNPAQQRYPAWPASHDASLRLSWRQIQPVDPHTLAPDAPDDRKFDFSPIDNALARLGERGMRMTLRVMAYSSCCDDSYPNNTNIGVPDWVRAMPGATTSYPNPPTGPGAGVIQVVPNWNDPNYLRAFQDLLAALGRRYDRDERLSVFEFSGYGDFSENHISYLRDVLGAPGPEPDDSVAKLGYYSQFRDQSITIASIRQLVAANVNAFPHTQLVTAPDNPEIVRQLLADDVTKKLSAPVGIRADCLGVYAPLPTWAESKDSQYVRSNDAVVNAIKQRLSSALLITEWCQLPPGTDPRTYYEKGLHDVVSYHVSMTSSFNFPDRESNAAMDPNLYLLWAQANVAAGYRYSVEARPGSQSVQGKTATILAVWTNYGAAAATEKWVPGYKLVDFSGAVVRTIPATVDLKSLVSDDTSQSREQAVPTSATETVHVDLGGLAPGHYTLRATVEWQQHKPDATHVVNYPPMQLARDGRDNSGLYPIATLDVPRDTLIADIGK
;
A
#
# COMPACT_ATOMS: atom_id res chain seq x y z
N MET A 1 61.93 8.00 21.27
CA MET A 1 62.85 7.01 20.69
C MET A 1 63.17 6.01 21.79
N VAL A 2 62.95 4.72 21.54
CA VAL A 2 63.35 3.54 22.33
C VAL A 2 62.48 3.19 23.56
N GLU A 3 61.64 2.17 23.37
CA GLU A 3 61.06 1.29 24.38
C GLU A 3 62.16 0.59 25.23
N LYS A 4 61.85 0.27 26.49
CA LYS A 4 62.19 -1.07 27.05
C LYS A 4 61.49 -1.39 28.39
N ILE A 5 60.61 -2.38 28.25
CA ILE A 5 60.17 -3.48 29.12
C ILE A 5 60.95 -3.76 30.44
N SER A 6 60.14 -3.81 31.51
CA SER A 6 60.03 -4.72 32.68
C SER A 6 61.21 -5.04 33.63
N LYS A 7 60.86 -5.18 34.92
CA LYS A 7 61.34 -6.15 35.93
C LYS A 7 60.28 -6.23 37.06
N LYS A 8 59.68 -7.40 37.37
CA LYS A 8 60.08 -8.39 38.41
C LYS A 8 59.91 -7.82 39.85
N VAL A 9 59.37 -8.46 40.90
CA VAL A 9 59.19 -9.88 41.27
C VAL A 9 58.64 -9.99 42.75
N LEU A 10 58.15 -11.18 43.15
CA LEU A 10 57.96 -11.74 44.53
C LEU A 10 56.74 -11.23 45.36
N ALA A 11 55.72 -12.00 45.80
CA ALA A 11 55.54 -13.35 46.37
C ALA A 11 55.95 -13.51 47.85
N VAL A 12 54.98 -13.62 48.78
CA VAL A 12 54.98 -14.48 49.99
C VAL A 12 53.52 -14.78 50.43
N ALA A 13 53.29 -16.04 50.82
CA ALA A 13 52.04 -16.72 51.14
C ALA A 13 51.63 -16.63 52.63
N MET A 14 50.36 -16.94 52.96
CA MET A 14 50.00 -18.13 53.78
C MET A 14 48.49 -18.25 54.16
N PHE A 15 48.00 -19.48 54.00
CA PHE A 15 46.99 -20.25 54.77
C PHE A 15 45.50 -19.86 54.90
N ALA A 16 44.71 -20.55 54.06
CA ALA A 16 43.55 -21.42 54.34
C ALA A 16 42.50 -21.07 55.41
N MET A 17 41.27 -20.87 54.93
CA MET A 17 40.04 -21.40 55.56
C MET A 17 39.04 -21.79 54.45
N LEU A 18 38.59 -23.05 54.43
CA LEU A 18 37.43 -23.52 53.68
C LEU A 18 36.15 -22.99 54.34
N VAL A 19 35.18 -22.50 53.55
CA VAL A 19 33.76 -22.97 53.51
C VAL A 19 33.11 -22.48 52.21
N LEU A 20 32.40 -23.41 51.57
CA LEU A 20 31.52 -23.32 50.40
C LEU A 20 30.66 -22.05 50.31
N SER A 21 30.47 -21.53 49.09
CA SER A 21 29.13 -21.32 48.46
C SER A 21 29.25 -20.55 47.15
N GLY A 22 28.65 -21.10 46.08
CA GLY A 22 28.26 -20.34 44.89
C GLY A 22 29.07 -20.60 43.63
N CYS A 23 29.04 -21.84 43.12
CA CYS A 23 29.13 -22.03 41.67
C CYS A 23 28.03 -21.18 41.03
N GLY A 24 28.40 -20.09 40.38
CA GLY A 24 27.51 -19.33 39.52
C GLY A 24 26.94 -20.27 38.48
N GLY A 25 25.61 -20.46 38.51
CA GLY A 25 24.92 -21.31 37.58
C GLY A 25 25.30 -20.91 36.16
N GLN A 26 25.87 -21.86 35.41
CA GLN A 26 25.81 -21.80 33.96
C GLN A 26 24.33 -21.63 33.61
N LYS A 27 23.96 -20.54 32.93
CA LYS A 27 22.69 -20.48 32.20
C LYS A 27 22.64 -21.75 31.37
N GLN A 28 21.74 -22.67 31.71
CA GLN A 28 21.50 -23.84 30.88
C GLN A 28 21.16 -23.33 29.48
N SER A 29 22.09 -23.50 28.55
CA SER A 29 21.79 -23.38 27.13
C SER A 29 20.67 -24.39 26.87
N GLY A 30 19.45 -23.88 26.68
CA GLY A 30 18.32 -24.72 26.32
C GLY A 30 18.59 -25.50 25.03
N PRO A 31 17.76 -26.50 24.69
CA PRO A 31 17.90 -27.29 23.47
C PRO A 31 17.65 -26.47 22.20
N LEU A 32 17.10 -25.26 22.34
CA LEU A 32 16.95 -24.31 21.24
C LEU A 32 18.27 -23.58 20.98
N ASN A 33 18.69 -23.55 19.72
CA ASN A 33 19.86 -22.79 19.26
C ASN A 33 19.43 -21.82 18.15
N ALA A 34 19.71 -20.53 18.33
CA ALA A 34 19.34 -19.51 17.35
C ALA A 34 20.17 -19.68 16.08
N MET A 35 19.52 -19.56 14.91
CA MET A 35 20.20 -19.54 13.63
C MET A 35 20.42 -18.09 13.19
N VAL A 36 21.70 -17.69 13.14
CA VAL A 36 22.08 -16.36 12.66
C VAL A 36 21.99 -16.35 11.14
N SER A 37 21.07 -15.57 10.62
CA SER A 37 21.02 -15.17 9.21
C SER A 37 20.50 -13.73 9.22
N PRO A 38 21.33 -12.75 8.84
CA PRO A 38 20.93 -11.35 8.86
C PRO A 38 19.83 -11.08 7.81
N ALA A 39 19.13 -9.96 7.97
CA ALA A 39 18.16 -9.52 6.98
C ALA A 39 18.86 -9.23 5.63
N ILE A 40 18.18 -9.55 4.53
CA ILE A 40 18.67 -9.25 3.17
C ILE A 40 18.71 -7.73 3.00
N PRO A 41 19.88 -7.12 2.76
CA PRO A 41 20.00 -5.68 2.58
C PRO A 41 19.10 -5.17 1.44
N SER A 42 18.52 -3.98 1.62
CA SER A 42 17.61 -3.36 0.65
C SER A 42 18.26 -3.12 -0.73
N ASN A 43 19.57 -2.91 -0.78
CA ASN A 43 20.31 -2.68 -2.02
C ASN A 43 20.74 -3.97 -2.75
N THR A 44 20.48 -5.16 -2.20
CA THR A 44 21.02 -6.43 -2.72
C THR A 44 19.98 -7.22 -3.50
N GLN A 45 18.77 -7.37 -2.95
CA GLN A 45 17.71 -8.12 -3.59
C GLN A 45 16.35 -7.55 -3.19
N GLU A 46 15.54 -7.30 -4.21
CA GLU A 46 14.15 -6.90 -4.02
C GLU A 46 13.24 -8.13 -3.83
N ILE A 47 12.21 -7.99 -3.00
CA ILE A 47 11.26 -9.06 -2.66
C ILE A 47 9.84 -8.70 -3.12
N SER A 48 9.13 -9.58 -3.81
CA SER A 48 7.77 -9.25 -4.26
C SER A 48 6.73 -9.79 -3.29
N ASN A 49 5.80 -8.92 -2.87
CA ASN A 49 4.59 -9.27 -2.14
C ASN A 49 3.42 -8.38 -2.62
N PRO A 50 2.16 -8.78 -2.39
CA PRO A 50 0.99 -7.92 -2.62
C PRO A 50 1.09 -6.57 -1.91
N LEU A 51 0.62 -5.52 -2.57
CA LEU A 51 0.54 -4.15 -2.08
C LEU A 51 1.88 -3.56 -1.61
N ARG A 52 3.00 -3.94 -2.24
CA ARG A 52 4.32 -3.31 -2.02
C ARG A 52 5.06 -3.02 -3.33
N GLY A 53 5.86 -1.96 -3.32
CA GLY A 53 6.79 -1.65 -4.40
C GLY A 53 6.07 -1.22 -5.68
N GLN A 54 6.59 -1.66 -6.83
CA GLN A 54 5.97 -1.33 -8.12
C GLN A 54 4.66 -2.08 -8.38
N TYR A 55 3.73 -1.39 -9.04
CA TYR A 55 2.52 -1.99 -9.62
C TYR A 55 2.35 -1.57 -11.09
N GLU A 56 1.55 -2.35 -11.84
CA GLU A 56 1.24 -2.09 -13.25
C GLU A 56 0.05 -1.12 -13.35
N ASP A 57 0.33 0.18 -13.45
CA ASP A 57 -0.76 1.15 -13.64
C ASP A 57 -1.28 1.12 -15.07
N LEU A 58 -2.59 1.24 -15.25
CA LEU A 58 -3.27 1.15 -16.54
C LEU A 58 -2.95 -0.14 -17.33
N LEU A 59 -2.64 -1.22 -16.62
CA LEU A 59 -2.22 -2.51 -17.18
C LEU A 59 -0.90 -2.45 -17.96
N GLU A 60 -0.10 -1.40 -17.75
CA GLU A 60 1.15 -1.20 -18.45
C GLU A 60 2.31 -1.93 -17.77
N PRO A 61 3.25 -2.49 -18.54
CA PRO A 61 4.36 -3.25 -17.97
C PRO A 61 5.23 -2.42 -17.01
N LEU A 62 5.74 -3.08 -15.97
CA LEU A 62 6.66 -2.47 -15.00
C LEU A 62 7.92 -1.88 -15.66
N PHE A 63 8.46 -0.84 -15.04
CA PHE A 63 9.79 -0.32 -15.36
C PHE A 63 10.87 -1.15 -14.63
N PRO A 64 12.05 -1.42 -15.22
CA PRO A 64 12.52 -0.96 -16.54
C PRO A 64 12.06 -1.83 -17.71
N GLN A 65 11.55 -3.05 -17.47
CA GLN A 65 11.36 -4.05 -18.53
C GLN A 65 10.36 -3.66 -19.63
N GLY A 66 9.43 -2.73 -19.36
CA GLY A 66 8.50 -2.20 -20.34
C GLY A 66 9.12 -1.29 -21.41
N ASN A 67 10.35 -0.81 -21.23
CA ASN A 67 11.03 0.10 -22.17
C ASN A 67 12.32 -0.53 -22.72
N PRO A 68 12.41 -0.81 -24.04
CA PRO A 68 13.62 -1.35 -24.67
C PRO A 68 14.89 -0.50 -24.47
N ALA A 69 14.78 0.82 -24.31
CA ALA A 69 15.93 1.69 -24.03
C ALA A 69 16.59 1.40 -22.67
N GLN A 70 15.88 0.70 -21.76
CA GLN A 70 16.30 0.45 -20.39
C GLN A 70 16.85 -0.96 -20.16
N GLN A 71 17.07 -1.74 -21.23
CA GLN A 71 17.53 -3.15 -21.17
C GLN A 71 18.85 -3.36 -20.41
N ARG A 72 19.63 -2.31 -20.15
CA ARG A 72 20.84 -2.41 -19.33
C ARG A 72 20.55 -2.64 -17.85
N TYR A 73 19.33 -2.38 -17.40
CA TYR A 73 18.90 -2.57 -16.02
C TYR A 73 18.16 -3.89 -15.86
N PRO A 74 18.30 -4.57 -14.70
CA PRO A 74 17.55 -5.78 -14.43
C PRO A 74 16.05 -5.48 -14.39
N ALA A 75 15.25 -6.42 -14.87
CA ALA A 75 13.79 -6.35 -14.72
C ALA A 75 13.40 -6.29 -13.24
N TRP A 76 12.36 -5.53 -12.93
CA TRP A 76 11.78 -5.57 -11.59
C TRP A 76 11.24 -6.98 -11.30
N PRO A 77 11.51 -7.58 -10.12
CA PRO A 77 11.31 -9.03 -9.92
C PRO A 77 9.89 -9.53 -10.23
N ALA A 78 8.86 -8.83 -9.73
CA ALA A 78 7.45 -9.08 -10.01
C ALA A 78 6.57 -7.98 -9.36
N SER A 79 5.31 -7.91 -9.79
CA SER A 79 4.20 -7.24 -9.12
C SER A 79 3.04 -8.22 -8.92
N HIS A 80 2.22 -7.98 -7.90
CA HIS A 80 0.96 -8.68 -7.65
C HIS A 80 -0.27 -7.79 -7.87
N ASP A 81 -0.06 -6.55 -8.31
CA ASP A 81 -1.08 -5.52 -8.37
C ASP A 81 -0.97 -4.76 -9.70
N ALA A 82 -2.13 -4.46 -10.26
CA ALA A 82 -2.30 -3.63 -11.44
C ALA A 82 -3.47 -2.66 -11.23
N SER A 83 -3.58 -1.63 -12.06
CA SER A 83 -4.72 -0.72 -12.06
C SER A 83 -5.42 -0.66 -13.41
N LEU A 84 -6.70 -0.30 -13.37
CA LEU A 84 -7.51 0.01 -14.53
C LEU A 84 -8.32 1.28 -14.26
N ARG A 85 -8.28 2.22 -15.20
CA ARG A 85 -9.14 3.42 -15.20
C ARG A 85 -10.06 3.34 -16.41
N LEU A 86 -11.35 3.58 -16.19
CA LEU A 86 -12.36 3.60 -17.25
C LEU A 86 -13.19 4.87 -17.14
N SER A 87 -13.54 5.47 -18.27
CA SER A 87 -14.59 6.48 -18.31
C SER A 87 -15.95 5.83 -18.04
N TRP A 88 -16.86 6.56 -17.42
CA TRP A 88 -18.24 6.12 -17.25
C TRP A 88 -18.89 5.83 -18.61
N ARG A 89 -18.60 6.65 -19.62
CA ARG A 89 -19.09 6.48 -20.99
C ARG A 89 -18.77 5.11 -21.58
N GLN A 90 -17.58 4.54 -21.28
CA GLN A 90 -17.19 3.21 -21.77
C GLN A 90 -18.03 2.08 -21.18
N ILE A 91 -18.47 2.20 -19.93
CA ILE A 91 -19.13 1.12 -19.20
C ILE A 91 -20.65 1.28 -19.06
N GLN A 92 -21.21 2.40 -19.53
CA GLN A 92 -22.66 2.59 -19.61
C GLN A 92 -23.10 3.29 -20.91
N PRO A 93 -22.86 2.66 -22.08
CA PRO A 93 -23.21 3.28 -23.36
C PRO A 93 -24.74 3.34 -23.60
N VAL A 94 -25.52 2.50 -22.92
CA VAL A 94 -26.97 2.39 -23.10
C VAL A 94 -27.70 3.38 -22.18
N ASP A 95 -28.68 4.10 -22.73
CA ASP A 95 -29.60 4.91 -21.94
C ASP A 95 -30.57 4.02 -21.15
N PRO A 96 -30.50 3.98 -19.80
CA PRO A 96 -31.39 3.15 -18.99
C PRO A 96 -32.87 3.51 -19.13
N HIS A 97 -33.21 4.75 -19.55
CA HIS A 97 -34.61 5.18 -19.73
C HIS A 97 -35.28 4.54 -20.96
N THR A 98 -34.48 3.98 -21.87
CA THR A 98 -34.98 3.25 -23.05
C THR A 98 -35.28 1.78 -22.74
N LEU A 99 -34.93 1.32 -21.54
CA LEU A 99 -35.11 -0.05 -21.09
C LEU A 99 -36.33 -0.17 -20.17
N ALA A 100 -36.80 -1.40 -19.98
CA ALA A 100 -37.78 -1.68 -18.94
C ALA A 100 -37.22 -1.30 -17.55
N PRO A 101 -38.04 -0.83 -16.60
CA PRO A 101 -37.56 -0.42 -15.27
C PRO A 101 -36.79 -1.53 -14.52
N ASP A 102 -37.16 -2.78 -14.74
CA ASP A 102 -36.57 -3.99 -14.17
C ASP A 102 -35.48 -4.64 -15.04
N ALA A 103 -35.02 -3.94 -16.10
CA ALA A 103 -33.96 -4.47 -16.95
C ALA A 103 -32.70 -4.82 -16.11
N PRO A 104 -32.09 -5.99 -16.33
CA PRO A 104 -30.94 -6.44 -15.57
C PRO A 104 -29.72 -5.56 -15.85
N ASP A 105 -28.74 -5.58 -14.94
CA ASP A 105 -27.55 -4.73 -15.04
C ASP A 105 -26.77 -4.96 -16.35
N ASP A 106 -26.65 -6.21 -16.84
CA ASP A 106 -25.96 -6.51 -18.11
C ASP A 106 -26.67 -5.93 -19.36
N ARG A 107 -27.89 -5.40 -19.22
CA ARG A 107 -28.57 -4.64 -20.29
C ARG A 107 -28.33 -3.13 -20.18
N LYS A 108 -27.97 -2.65 -19.00
CA LYS A 108 -27.73 -1.25 -18.68
C LYS A 108 -26.25 -0.89 -18.82
N PHE A 109 -25.36 -1.81 -18.47
CA PHE A 109 -23.91 -1.59 -18.36
C PHE A 109 -23.13 -2.59 -19.23
N ASP A 110 -21.98 -2.15 -19.73
CA ASP A 110 -20.98 -3.01 -20.35
C ASP A 110 -19.84 -3.28 -19.36
N PHE A 111 -19.90 -4.45 -18.73
CA PHE A 111 -18.91 -4.92 -17.77
C PHE A 111 -17.70 -5.62 -18.41
N SER A 112 -17.73 -5.85 -19.73
CA SER A 112 -16.71 -6.64 -20.41
C SER A 112 -15.28 -6.10 -20.27
N PRO A 113 -15.00 -4.77 -20.25
CA PRO A 113 -13.64 -4.28 -20.04
C PRO A 113 -13.07 -4.68 -18.67
N ILE A 114 -13.91 -4.64 -17.63
CA ILE A 114 -13.52 -4.97 -16.25
C ILE A 114 -13.37 -6.49 -16.09
N ASP A 115 -14.34 -7.26 -16.58
CA ASP A 115 -14.32 -8.73 -16.50
C ASP A 115 -13.09 -9.31 -17.20
N ASN A 116 -12.76 -8.80 -18.40
CA ASN A 116 -11.60 -9.22 -19.17
C ASN A 116 -10.29 -8.89 -18.46
N ALA A 117 -10.18 -7.70 -17.85
CA ALA A 117 -8.98 -7.31 -17.10
C ALA A 117 -8.79 -8.17 -15.86
N LEU A 118 -9.85 -8.41 -15.06
CA LEU A 118 -9.80 -9.28 -13.89
C LEU A 118 -9.42 -10.72 -14.25
N ALA A 119 -9.94 -11.25 -15.37
CA ALA A 119 -9.57 -12.59 -15.85
C ALA A 119 -8.07 -12.68 -16.20
N ARG A 120 -7.56 -11.75 -17.01
CA ARG A 120 -6.15 -11.72 -17.44
C ARG A 120 -5.17 -11.50 -16.29
N LEU A 121 -5.52 -10.63 -15.33
CA LEU A 121 -4.70 -10.42 -14.14
C LEU A 121 -4.74 -11.65 -13.22
N GLY A 122 -5.90 -12.29 -13.08
CA GLY A 122 -6.06 -13.53 -12.32
C GLY A 122 -5.16 -14.65 -12.84
N GLU A 123 -5.03 -14.82 -14.17
CA GLU A 123 -4.10 -15.79 -14.78
C GLU A 123 -2.63 -15.54 -14.41
N ARG A 124 -2.29 -14.31 -14.06
CA ARG A 124 -0.94 -13.88 -13.65
C ARG A 124 -0.76 -13.86 -12.12
N GLY A 125 -1.78 -14.27 -11.36
CA GLY A 125 -1.77 -14.17 -9.89
C GLY A 125 -1.75 -12.74 -9.38
N MET A 126 -2.32 -11.80 -10.14
CA MET A 126 -2.41 -10.38 -9.80
C MET A 126 -3.85 -9.98 -9.45
N ARG A 127 -3.98 -8.89 -8.70
CA ARG A 127 -5.25 -8.23 -8.40
C ARG A 127 -5.29 -6.82 -8.99
N MET A 128 -6.49 -6.29 -9.10
CA MET A 128 -6.76 -5.04 -9.78
C MET A 128 -7.24 -3.95 -8.82
N THR A 129 -6.72 -2.74 -9.04
CA THR A 129 -7.27 -1.47 -8.56
C THR A 129 -8.16 -0.88 -9.64
N LEU A 130 -9.39 -0.47 -9.33
CA LEU A 130 -10.32 0.11 -10.30
C LEU A 130 -10.69 1.56 -9.96
N ARG A 131 -10.62 2.44 -10.96
CA ARG A 131 -11.16 3.82 -10.90
C ARG A 131 -12.16 4.05 -12.04
N VAL A 132 -13.26 4.73 -11.74
CA VAL A 132 -14.23 5.16 -12.75
C VAL A 132 -14.24 6.69 -12.85
N MET A 133 -14.09 7.21 -14.06
CA MET A 133 -13.97 8.65 -14.32
C MET A 133 -15.23 9.17 -14.99
N ALA A 134 -15.85 10.22 -14.43
CA ALA A 134 -16.93 10.93 -15.11
C ALA A 134 -16.42 12.08 -16.00
N TYR A 135 -15.16 12.50 -15.78
CA TYR A 135 -14.49 13.55 -16.53
C TYR A 135 -12.97 13.34 -16.42
N SER A 136 -12.27 13.64 -17.50
CA SER A 136 -10.81 13.71 -17.59
C SER A 136 -10.48 14.85 -18.56
N SER A 137 -9.62 15.77 -18.18
CA SER A 137 -9.35 16.98 -18.96
C SER A 137 -8.47 16.77 -20.19
N CYS A 138 -7.78 15.64 -20.25
CA CYS A 138 -6.79 15.37 -21.27
C CYS A 138 -6.66 13.89 -21.62
N CYS A 139 -5.67 13.71 -22.50
CA CYS A 139 -4.85 12.51 -22.64
C CYS A 139 -5.50 11.37 -23.41
N ASP A 140 -6.68 11.60 -23.97
CA ASP A 140 -7.20 10.77 -25.05
C ASP A 140 -6.38 10.99 -26.34
N ASP A 141 -6.06 9.89 -27.03
CA ASP A 141 -5.36 9.90 -28.32
C ASP A 141 -6.14 10.63 -29.42
N SER A 142 -7.46 10.75 -29.26
CA SER A 142 -8.33 11.46 -30.19
C SER A 142 -9.60 11.96 -29.51
N TYR A 143 -10.12 13.10 -29.98
CA TYR A 143 -11.41 13.65 -29.53
C TYR A 143 -12.41 13.63 -30.70
N PRO A 144 -13.22 12.57 -30.84
CA PRO A 144 -14.25 12.50 -31.87
C PRO A 144 -15.14 13.74 -31.85
N ASN A 145 -15.36 14.34 -33.02
CA ASN A 145 -16.12 15.58 -33.19
C ASN A 145 -15.59 16.76 -32.34
N ASN A 146 -14.27 16.79 -32.09
CA ASN A 146 -13.61 17.77 -31.23
C ASN A 146 -14.31 17.91 -29.86
N THR A 147 -14.77 16.80 -29.29
CA THR A 147 -15.46 16.80 -28.00
C THR A 147 -14.78 15.80 -27.06
N ASN A 148 -14.37 16.29 -25.90
CA ASN A 148 -13.96 15.46 -24.77
C ASN A 148 -15.16 15.22 -23.84
N ILE A 149 -15.50 13.96 -23.59
CA ILE A 149 -16.67 13.57 -22.81
C ILE A 149 -16.45 12.23 -22.11
N GLY A 150 -16.44 12.27 -20.78
CA GLY A 150 -16.31 11.07 -19.92
C GLY A 150 -17.63 10.47 -19.48
N VAL A 151 -18.74 11.19 -19.58
CA VAL A 151 -20.10 10.71 -19.24
C VAL A 151 -20.79 10.08 -20.46
N PRO A 152 -21.76 9.17 -20.27
CA PRO A 152 -22.61 8.68 -21.36
C PRO A 152 -23.34 9.79 -22.13
N ASP A 153 -23.60 9.57 -23.41
CA ASP A 153 -24.26 10.57 -24.27
C ASP A 153 -25.67 10.93 -23.77
N TRP A 154 -26.38 9.99 -23.16
CA TRP A 154 -27.69 10.22 -22.56
C TRP A 154 -27.63 11.10 -21.30
N VAL A 155 -26.53 11.05 -20.53
CA VAL A 155 -26.30 11.97 -19.41
C VAL A 155 -26.05 13.37 -19.93
N ARG A 156 -25.26 13.53 -21.01
CA ARG A 156 -25.07 14.83 -21.66
C ARG A 156 -26.38 15.42 -22.18
N ALA A 157 -27.30 14.57 -22.67
CA ALA A 157 -28.61 14.99 -23.15
C ALA A 157 -29.58 15.42 -22.03
N MET A 158 -29.29 15.08 -20.76
CA MET A 158 -30.11 15.52 -19.63
C MET A 158 -29.92 17.01 -19.36
N PRO A 159 -31.02 17.80 -19.29
CA PRO A 159 -30.93 19.21 -18.95
C PRO A 159 -30.22 19.44 -17.62
N GLY A 160 -29.14 20.25 -17.64
CA GLY A 160 -28.42 20.67 -16.43
C GLY A 160 -27.39 19.69 -15.88
N ALA A 161 -27.33 18.44 -16.39
CA ALA A 161 -26.41 17.42 -15.91
C ALA A 161 -24.96 17.64 -16.37
N THR A 162 -24.73 18.42 -17.43
CA THR A 162 -23.41 18.77 -17.93
C THR A 162 -23.36 20.22 -18.42
N THR A 163 -22.15 20.78 -18.47
CA THR A 163 -21.84 22.07 -19.09
C THR A 163 -20.70 21.88 -20.09
N SER A 164 -20.79 22.54 -21.25
CA SER A 164 -19.75 22.50 -22.27
C SER A 164 -18.87 23.75 -22.20
N TYR A 165 -17.56 23.56 -22.17
CA TYR A 165 -16.56 24.63 -22.17
C TYR A 165 -15.62 24.47 -23.36
N PRO A 166 -15.41 25.51 -24.18
CA PRO A 166 -14.40 25.45 -25.23
C PRO A 166 -13.00 25.52 -24.60
N ASN A 167 -12.08 24.67 -25.03
CA ASN A 167 -10.67 24.85 -24.73
C ASN A 167 -10.14 26.16 -25.34
N PRO A 168 -9.06 26.73 -24.77
CA PRO A 168 -8.36 27.86 -25.38
C PRO A 168 -8.00 27.58 -26.85
N PRO A 169 -7.90 28.63 -27.69
CA PRO A 169 -7.62 28.48 -29.11
C PRO A 169 -6.17 28.03 -29.42
N THR A 170 -5.32 27.95 -28.39
CA THR A 170 -3.90 27.58 -28.49
C THR A 170 -3.53 26.61 -27.37
N GLY A 171 -2.61 25.69 -27.63
CA GLY A 171 -2.13 24.71 -26.66
C GLY A 171 -2.68 23.29 -26.91
N PRO A 172 -2.35 22.31 -26.04
CA PRO A 172 -2.86 20.96 -26.14
C PRO A 172 -4.39 20.93 -26.10
N GLY A 173 -5.02 20.23 -27.04
CA GLY A 173 -6.48 20.14 -27.12
C GLY A 173 -7.18 21.42 -27.60
N ALA A 174 -6.48 22.32 -28.32
CA ALA A 174 -7.09 23.52 -28.91
C ALA A 174 -8.30 23.18 -29.79
N GLY A 175 -9.41 23.91 -29.60
CA GLY A 175 -10.66 23.69 -30.32
C GLY A 175 -11.49 22.50 -29.84
N VAL A 176 -11.04 21.75 -28.84
CA VAL A 176 -11.82 20.69 -28.19
C VAL A 176 -12.83 21.30 -27.22
N ILE A 177 -14.06 20.81 -27.26
CA ILE A 177 -15.12 21.13 -26.30
C ILE A 177 -15.04 20.14 -25.14
N GLN A 178 -14.85 20.64 -23.93
CA GLN A 178 -14.86 19.87 -22.68
C GLN A 178 -16.30 19.74 -22.17
N VAL A 179 -16.82 18.52 -22.07
CA VAL A 179 -18.12 18.23 -21.45
C VAL A 179 -17.90 17.89 -19.98
N VAL A 180 -18.17 18.88 -19.13
CA VAL A 180 -17.94 18.81 -17.69
C VAL A 180 -19.25 18.44 -16.97
N PRO A 181 -19.27 17.41 -16.11
CA PRO A 181 -20.43 17.08 -15.30
C PRO A 181 -20.79 18.19 -14.31
N ASN A 182 -22.09 18.42 -14.13
CA ASN A 182 -22.57 19.17 -12.98
C ASN A 182 -22.69 18.23 -11.78
N TRP A 183 -21.65 18.18 -10.94
CA TRP A 183 -21.60 17.28 -9.78
C TRP A 183 -22.61 17.60 -8.67
N ASN A 184 -23.42 18.67 -8.82
CA ASN A 184 -24.54 18.98 -7.94
C ASN A 184 -25.91 18.71 -8.57
N ASP A 185 -25.94 18.25 -9.82
CA ASP A 185 -27.20 17.91 -10.48
C ASP A 185 -27.76 16.59 -9.90
N PRO A 186 -29.03 16.56 -9.45
CA PRO A 186 -29.61 15.36 -8.88
C PRO A 186 -29.84 14.23 -9.89
N ASN A 187 -29.86 14.50 -11.21
CA ASN A 187 -29.91 13.44 -12.21
C ASN A 187 -28.53 12.81 -12.39
N TYR A 188 -27.47 13.63 -12.46
CA TYR A 188 -26.09 13.14 -12.44
C TYR A 188 -25.82 12.24 -11.24
N LEU A 189 -26.12 12.73 -10.02
CA LEU A 189 -25.85 12.01 -8.78
C LEU A 189 -26.59 10.68 -8.71
N ARG A 190 -27.86 10.64 -9.11
CA ARG A 190 -28.65 9.39 -9.14
C ARG A 190 -28.11 8.40 -10.17
N ALA A 191 -27.83 8.88 -11.38
CA ALA A 191 -27.29 8.05 -12.45
C ALA A 191 -25.92 7.44 -12.07
N PHE A 192 -25.03 8.23 -11.46
CA PHE A 192 -23.72 7.74 -11.02
C PHE A 192 -23.84 6.80 -9.81
N GLN A 193 -24.78 7.06 -8.90
CA GLN A 193 -25.09 6.14 -7.81
C GLN A 193 -25.60 4.78 -8.31
N ASP A 194 -26.42 4.75 -9.37
CA ASP A 194 -26.90 3.51 -9.97
C ASP A 194 -25.75 2.71 -10.60
N LEU A 195 -24.80 3.40 -11.25
CA LEU A 195 -23.56 2.79 -11.74
C LEU A 195 -22.75 2.15 -10.60
N LEU A 196 -22.46 2.92 -9.54
CA LEU A 196 -21.71 2.41 -8.39
C LEU A 196 -22.42 1.21 -7.74
N ALA A 197 -23.74 1.27 -7.60
CA ALA A 197 -24.51 0.16 -7.05
C ALA A 197 -24.42 -1.10 -7.93
N ALA A 198 -24.43 -0.96 -9.26
CA ALA A 198 -24.27 -2.09 -10.18
C ALA A 198 -22.85 -2.69 -10.12
N LEU A 199 -21.82 -1.83 -10.08
CA LEU A 199 -20.43 -2.26 -9.90
C LEU A 199 -20.24 -2.98 -8.55
N GLY A 200 -20.80 -2.45 -7.47
CA GLY A 200 -20.75 -3.05 -6.14
C GLY A 200 -21.41 -4.43 -6.09
N ARG A 201 -22.62 -4.56 -6.65
CA ARG A 201 -23.32 -5.86 -6.77
C ARG A 201 -22.49 -6.91 -7.50
N ARG A 202 -21.73 -6.50 -8.52
CA ARG A 202 -20.93 -7.41 -9.36
C ARG A 202 -19.56 -7.73 -8.75
N TYR A 203 -18.88 -6.74 -8.18
CA TYR A 203 -17.44 -6.82 -7.91
C TYR A 203 -17.02 -6.67 -6.45
N ASP A 204 -17.88 -6.19 -5.54
CA ASP A 204 -17.45 -6.02 -4.13
C ASP A 204 -17.03 -7.34 -3.49
N ARG A 205 -17.60 -8.47 -3.96
CA ARG A 205 -17.27 -9.83 -3.52
C ARG A 205 -16.20 -10.53 -4.37
N ASP A 206 -15.69 -9.91 -5.43
CA ASP A 206 -14.63 -10.49 -6.25
C ASP A 206 -13.26 -10.20 -5.61
N GLU A 207 -12.52 -11.21 -5.13
CA GLU A 207 -11.22 -10.97 -4.48
C GLU A 207 -10.13 -10.54 -5.47
N ARG A 208 -10.37 -10.67 -6.79
CA ARG A 208 -9.46 -10.15 -7.80
C ARG A 208 -9.51 -8.63 -7.89
N LEU A 209 -10.61 -8.00 -7.45
CA LEU A 209 -10.67 -6.55 -7.23
C LEU A 209 -10.17 -6.25 -5.81
N SER A 210 -8.91 -5.85 -5.68
CA SER A 210 -8.30 -5.54 -4.39
C SER A 210 -8.70 -4.16 -3.88
N VAL A 211 -8.71 -3.16 -4.76
CA VAL A 211 -8.92 -1.75 -4.41
C VAL A 211 -9.94 -1.11 -5.35
N PHE A 212 -10.84 -0.29 -4.79
CA PHE A 212 -11.68 0.62 -5.56
C PHE A 212 -11.35 2.07 -5.18
N GLU A 213 -11.08 2.90 -6.17
CA GLU A 213 -10.79 4.31 -5.96
C GLU A 213 -12.09 5.11 -5.93
N PHE A 214 -12.26 5.95 -4.90
CA PHE A 214 -13.39 6.85 -4.77
C PHE A 214 -13.61 7.60 -6.08
N SER A 215 -14.82 7.50 -6.61
CA SER A 215 -15.14 7.94 -7.97
C SER A 215 -16.38 8.84 -7.99
N GLY A 216 -16.47 9.69 -9.02
CA GLY A 216 -17.67 10.51 -9.28
C GLY A 216 -17.50 12.01 -9.06
N TYR A 217 -16.30 12.49 -8.77
CA TYR A 217 -16.03 13.92 -8.67
C TYR A 217 -14.61 14.29 -9.09
N GLY A 218 -14.47 15.41 -9.82
CA GLY A 218 -13.18 15.97 -10.19
C GLY A 218 -12.64 15.48 -11.53
N ASP A 219 -11.52 16.08 -11.91
CA ASP A 219 -10.70 15.68 -13.04
C ASP A 219 -10.03 14.34 -12.76
N PHE A 220 -10.12 13.37 -13.68
CA PHE A 220 -9.65 12.00 -13.49
C PHE A 220 -10.18 11.31 -12.21
N SER A 221 -11.32 11.77 -11.66
CA SER A 221 -11.81 11.40 -10.31
C SER A 221 -10.83 11.68 -9.15
N GLU A 222 -9.94 12.67 -9.30
CA GLU A 222 -8.93 13.06 -8.30
C GLU A 222 -9.43 14.14 -7.32
N ASN A 223 -10.75 14.33 -7.25
CA ASN A 223 -11.39 15.23 -6.28
C ASN A 223 -10.95 16.71 -6.34
N HIS A 224 -10.43 17.18 -7.48
CA HIS A 224 -10.21 18.59 -7.75
C HIS A 224 -10.61 18.96 -9.17
N ILE A 225 -10.78 20.26 -9.43
CA ILE A 225 -11.12 20.81 -10.75
C ILE A 225 -10.20 21.95 -11.16
N SER A 226 -8.91 21.86 -10.79
CA SER A 226 -7.88 22.84 -11.17
C SER A 226 -7.86 23.15 -12.67
N TYR A 227 -8.04 22.17 -13.56
CA TYR A 227 -8.12 22.41 -15.01
C TYR A 227 -9.27 23.35 -15.39
N LEU A 228 -10.45 23.22 -14.76
CA LEU A 228 -11.57 24.11 -15.01
C LEU A 228 -11.24 25.54 -14.61
N ARG A 229 -10.57 25.71 -13.46
CA ARG A 229 -10.12 27.01 -12.95
C ARG A 229 -9.06 27.64 -13.87
N ASP A 230 -8.01 26.89 -14.20
CA ASP A 230 -6.79 27.42 -14.80
C ASP A 230 -6.85 27.50 -16.33
N VAL A 231 -7.59 26.60 -16.97
CA VAL A 231 -7.61 26.46 -18.44
C VAL A 231 -8.96 26.87 -19.03
N LEU A 232 -10.07 26.47 -18.39
CA LEU A 232 -11.41 26.73 -18.93
C LEU A 232 -12.04 28.04 -18.45
N GLY A 233 -11.37 28.75 -17.54
CA GLY A 233 -11.90 30.00 -16.96
C GLY A 233 -13.20 29.80 -16.18
N ALA A 234 -13.41 28.60 -15.64
CA ALA A 234 -14.58 28.21 -14.86
C ALA A 234 -14.18 27.87 -13.41
N PRO A 235 -13.66 28.83 -12.64
CA PRO A 235 -13.21 28.60 -11.28
C PRO A 235 -14.38 28.32 -10.34
N GLY A 236 -14.09 27.60 -9.25
CA GLY A 236 -15.00 27.51 -8.12
C GLY A 236 -15.23 28.87 -7.42
N PRO A 237 -16.13 28.90 -6.42
CA PRO A 237 -16.37 30.07 -5.58
C PRO A 237 -15.08 30.69 -5.01
N GLU A 238 -15.09 32.00 -4.81
CA GLU A 238 -14.06 32.67 -4.03
C GLU A 238 -13.98 32.09 -2.60
N PRO A 239 -12.82 32.11 -1.95
CA PRO A 239 -12.66 31.53 -0.61
C PRO A 239 -13.67 32.07 0.41
N ASP A 240 -13.93 33.38 0.41
CA ASP A 240 -14.87 34.03 1.33
C ASP A 240 -16.33 33.61 1.11
N ASP A 241 -16.68 33.20 -0.12
CA ASP A 241 -18.02 32.73 -0.49
C ASP A 241 -18.16 31.21 -0.38
N SER A 242 -17.04 30.48 -0.31
CA SER A 242 -17.01 29.03 -0.48
C SER A 242 -17.84 28.29 0.57
N VAL A 243 -17.80 28.73 1.83
CA VAL A 243 -18.61 28.13 2.90
C VAL A 243 -20.11 28.30 2.62
N ALA A 244 -20.54 29.46 2.13
CA ALA A 244 -21.95 29.71 1.84
C ALA A 244 -22.44 28.93 0.60
N LYS A 245 -21.58 28.78 -0.42
CA LYS A 245 -21.94 28.13 -1.69
C LYS A 245 -21.75 26.62 -1.70
N LEU A 246 -20.71 26.12 -1.04
CA LEU A 246 -20.32 24.70 -1.02
C LEU A 246 -20.66 24.02 0.31
N GLY A 247 -20.78 24.77 1.40
CA GLY A 247 -20.93 24.23 2.76
C GLY A 247 -19.60 23.91 3.46
N TYR A 248 -18.47 24.19 2.82
CA TYR A 248 -17.11 24.02 3.37
C TYR A 248 -16.14 25.01 2.71
N TYR A 249 -14.98 25.22 3.32
CA TYR A 249 -14.01 26.20 2.85
C TYR A 249 -13.16 25.67 1.69
N SER A 250 -13.03 26.43 0.61
CA SER A 250 -12.22 26.09 -0.57
C SER A 250 -11.27 27.22 -0.91
N GLN A 251 -10.01 27.09 -0.47
CA GLN A 251 -8.98 28.13 -0.61
C GLN A 251 -8.53 28.36 -2.05
N PHE A 252 -8.40 27.28 -2.82
CA PHE A 252 -7.75 27.33 -4.13
C PHE A 252 -8.75 27.46 -5.28
N ARG A 253 -10.06 27.55 -4.98
CA ARG A 253 -11.13 27.68 -5.99
C ARG A 253 -11.15 26.57 -7.04
N ASP A 254 -10.61 25.41 -6.67
CA ASP A 254 -10.55 24.17 -7.44
C ASP A 254 -11.64 23.19 -6.99
N GLN A 255 -12.73 23.72 -6.44
CA GLN A 255 -13.87 22.95 -5.96
C GLN A 255 -15.20 23.58 -6.39
N SER A 256 -16.14 22.74 -6.85
CA SER A 256 -17.50 23.17 -7.23
C SER A 256 -18.63 22.30 -6.65
N ILE A 257 -18.30 21.15 -6.08
CA ILE A 257 -19.28 20.25 -5.46
C ILE A 257 -19.70 20.76 -4.08
N THR A 258 -20.97 20.61 -3.74
CA THR A 258 -21.50 20.95 -2.41
C THR A 258 -21.35 19.80 -1.44
N ILE A 259 -21.34 20.11 -0.13
CA ILE A 259 -21.31 19.12 0.95
C ILE A 259 -22.46 18.10 0.87
N ALA A 260 -23.64 18.50 0.38
CA ALA A 260 -24.78 17.60 0.20
C ALA A 260 -24.49 16.54 -0.87
N SER A 261 -23.98 16.96 -2.02
CA SER A 261 -23.57 16.08 -3.11
C SER A 261 -22.40 15.19 -2.71
N ILE A 262 -21.42 15.71 -1.97
CA ILE A 262 -20.32 14.92 -1.40
C ILE A 262 -20.86 13.79 -0.54
N ARG A 263 -21.77 14.09 0.40
CA ARG A 263 -22.36 13.05 1.28
C ARG A 263 -23.07 11.96 0.49
N GLN A 264 -23.77 12.33 -0.58
CA GLN A 264 -24.43 11.36 -1.45
C GLN A 264 -23.41 10.47 -2.18
N LEU A 265 -22.35 11.03 -2.76
CA LEU A 265 -21.30 10.27 -3.43
C LEU A 265 -20.52 9.38 -2.46
N VAL A 266 -20.18 9.88 -1.27
CA VAL A 266 -19.53 9.10 -0.21
C VAL A 266 -20.40 7.92 0.18
N ALA A 267 -21.69 8.14 0.44
CA ALA A 267 -22.62 7.06 0.75
C ALA A 267 -22.72 6.04 -0.41
N ALA A 268 -22.78 6.49 -1.66
CA ALA A 268 -22.86 5.60 -2.82
C ALA A 268 -21.61 4.70 -2.95
N ASN A 269 -20.40 5.27 -2.84
CA ASN A 269 -19.15 4.52 -2.91
C ASN A 269 -19.03 3.52 -1.74
N VAL A 270 -19.29 3.96 -0.51
CA VAL A 270 -19.20 3.12 0.70
C VAL A 270 -20.22 1.98 0.68
N ASN A 271 -21.44 2.23 0.22
CA ASN A 271 -22.48 1.20 0.12
C ASN A 271 -22.20 0.20 -1.01
N ALA A 272 -21.55 0.64 -2.10
CA ALA A 272 -21.19 -0.22 -3.20
C ALA A 272 -20.04 -1.17 -2.84
N PHE A 273 -19.06 -0.68 -2.06
CA PHE A 273 -17.82 -1.41 -1.79
C PHE A 273 -17.47 -1.55 -0.29
N PRO A 274 -18.35 -2.12 0.55
CA PRO A 274 -18.06 -2.28 1.97
C PRO A 274 -16.98 -3.34 2.27
N HIS A 275 -16.70 -4.27 1.35
CA HIS A 275 -15.72 -5.35 1.56
C HIS A 275 -14.44 -5.19 0.73
N THR A 276 -14.40 -4.22 -0.18
CA THR A 276 -13.25 -3.89 -1.01
C THR A 276 -12.50 -2.70 -0.41
N GLN A 277 -11.16 -2.71 -0.45
CA GLN A 277 -10.36 -1.60 0.07
C GLN A 277 -10.67 -0.32 -0.72
N LEU A 278 -11.16 0.71 -0.04
CA LEU A 278 -11.36 2.02 -0.66
C LEU A 278 -10.09 2.87 -0.53
N VAL A 279 -9.77 3.61 -1.57
CA VAL A 279 -8.77 4.70 -1.53
C VAL A 279 -9.35 5.98 -2.11
N THR A 280 -8.82 7.14 -1.72
CA THR A 280 -9.27 8.44 -2.25
C THR A 280 -8.11 9.35 -2.59
N ALA A 281 -8.24 10.11 -3.68
CA ALA A 281 -7.44 11.31 -3.89
C ALA A 281 -7.78 12.35 -2.80
N PRO A 282 -6.79 12.97 -2.13
CA PRO A 282 -7.04 13.76 -0.94
C PRO A 282 -7.28 15.26 -1.23
N ASP A 283 -7.44 15.67 -2.49
CA ASP A 283 -7.45 17.09 -2.87
C ASP A 283 -8.68 17.88 -2.42
N ASN A 284 -9.81 17.20 -2.13
CA ASN A 284 -10.97 17.82 -1.51
C ASN A 284 -11.02 17.51 0.01
N PRO A 285 -10.83 18.52 0.89
CA PRO A 285 -10.81 18.31 2.34
C PRO A 285 -12.15 17.82 2.92
N GLU A 286 -13.28 18.17 2.31
CA GLU A 286 -14.59 17.71 2.78
C GLU A 286 -14.87 16.25 2.38
N ILE A 287 -14.44 15.81 1.19
CA ILE A 287 -14.50 14.39 0.81
C ILE A 287 -13.64 13.56 1.76
N VAL A 288 -12.41 14.01 2.05
CA VAL A 288 -11.53 13.36 3.03
C VAL A 288 -12.20 13.32 4.41
N ARG A 289 -12.76 14.44 4.89
CA ARG A 289 -13.47 14.49 6.17
C ARG A 289 -14.59 13.46 6.27
N GLN A 290 -15.42 13.34 5.23
CA GLN A 290 -16.53 12.40 5.20
C GLN A 290 -16.05 10.94 5.11
N LEU A 291 -15.06 10.63 4.29
CA LEU A 291 -14.53 9.26 4.13
C LEU A 291 -13.77 8.75 5.36
N LEU A 292 -13.13 9.66 6.12
CA LEU A 292 -12.42 9.32 7.35
C LEU A 292 -13.31 9.32 8.59
N ALA A 293 -14.58 9.68 8.46
CA ALA A 293 -15.52 9.70 9.57
C ALA A 293 -15.75 8.30 10.16
N ASP A 294 -15.97 8.25 11.47
CA ASP A 294 -16.18 7.03 12.25
C ASP A 294 -17.34 6.17 11.73
N ASP A 295 -18.45 6.79 11.35
CA ASP A 295 -19.65 6.11 10.87
C ASP A 295 -19.50 5.55 9.46
N VAL A 296 -18.57 6.11 8.67
CA VAL A 296 -18.15 5.56 7.38
C VAL A 296 -17.17 4.41 7.58
N THR A 297 -16.08 4.66 8.31
CA THR A 297 -15.00 3.67 8.50
C THR A 297 -15.47 2.39 9.19
N LYS A 298 -16.44 2.48 10.12
CA LYS A 298 -17.05 1.29 10.77
C LYS A 298 -17.88 0.40 9.83
N LYS A 299 -18.25 0.89 8.64
CA LYS A 299 -18.99 0.11 7.63
C LYS A 299 -18.06 -0.62 6.66
N LEU A 300 -16.78 -0.28 6.65
CA LEU A 300 -15.80 -0.80 5.70
C LEU A 300 -14.97 -1.93 6.33
N SER A 301 -14.50 -2.85 5.51
CA SER A 301 -13.60 -3.94 5.91
C SER A 301 -12.20 -3.47 6.28
N ALA A 302 -11.81 -2.28 5.83
CA ALA A 302 -10.51 -1.67 6.08
C ALA A 302 -10.60 -0.14 6.13
N PRO A 303 -9.66 0.55 6.79
CA PRO A 303 -9.57 2.01 6.76
C PRO A 303 -9.42 2.52 5.32
N VAL A 304 -10.18 3.56 4.94
CA VAL A 304 -9.98 4.24 3.64
C VAL A 304 -8.53 4.71 3.50
N GLY A 305 -7.87 4.26 2.44
CA GLY A 305 -6.50 4.64 2.09
C GLY A 305 -6.45 5.89 1.22
N ILE A 306 -5.25 6.24 0.79
CA ILE A 306 -4.98 7.46 0.02
C ILE A 306 -4.38 7.07 -1.34
N ARG A 307 -4.82 7.77 -2.38
CA ARG A 307 -4.21 7.74 -3.71
C ARG A 307 -3.61 9.12 -3.94
N ALA A 308 -2.31 9.20 -4.24
CA ALA A 308 -1.67 10.48 -4.54
C ALA A 308 -0.86 10.37 -5.83
N ASP A 309 -1.22 11.17 -6.83
CA ASP A 309 -0.56 11.15 -8.12
C ASP A 309 0.61 12.16 -8.16
N CYS A 310 1.52 11.97 -9.10
CA CYS A 310 2.71 12.81 -9.32
C CYS A 310 3.73 12.85 -8.17
N LEU A 311 4.12 11.67 -7.69
CA LEU A 311 5.27 11.46 -6.81
C LEU A 311 6.53 12.15 -7.38
N GLY A 312 7.31 12.79 -6.51
CA GLY A 312 8.48 13.57 -6.92
C GLY A 312 8.15 14.99 -7.43
N VAL A 313 6.87 15.29 -7.70
CA VAL A 313 6.39 16.65 -8.00
C VAL A 313 5.61 17.18 -6.80
N TYR A 314 4.50 16.52 -6.46
CA TYR A 314 3.67 16.86 -5.30
C TYR A 314 3.92 15.89 -4.16
N ALA A 315 3.80 16.37 -2.93
CA ALA A 315 3.83 15.49 -1.76
C ALA A 315 2.49 14.72 -1.67
N PRO A 316 2.49 13.45 -1.23
CA PRO A 316 1.27 12.70 -0.95
C PRO A 316 0.29 13.39 0.03
N LEU A 317 0.80 14.20 0.95
CA LEU A 317 -0.04 15.06 1.80
C LEU A 317 -0.41 16.34 1.01
N PRO A 318 -1.70 16.61 0.76
CA PRO A 318 -2.11 17.76 -0.06
C PRO A 318 -1.78 19.09 0.60
N THR A 319 -1.59 20.13 -0.21
CA THR A 319 -1.19 21.47 0.24
C THR A 319 -2.13 22.06 1.31
N TRP A 320 -3.43 21.75 1.26
CA TRP A 320 -4.38 22.22 2.28
C TRP A 320 -4.12 21.61 3.67
N ALA A 321 -3.46 20.44 3.76
CA ALA A 321 -3.14 19.75 5.00
C ALA A 321 -1.68 19.97 5.46
N GLU A 322 -0.80 20.38 4.55
CA GLU A 322 0.63 20.57 4.82
C GLU A 322 1.01 22.04 5.05
N SER A 323 0.53 22.94 4.19
CA SER A 323 1.01 24.32 4.15
C SER A 323 0.58 25.11 5.39
N LYS A 324 1.53 25.82 6.01
CA LYS A 324 1.28 26.79 7.10
C LYS A 324 0.38 27.95 6.66
N ASP A 325 0.26 28.16 5.35
CA ASP A 325 -0.63 29.17 4.76
C ASP A 325 -2.03 28.64 4.45
N SER A 326 -2.28 27.35 4.67
CA SER A 326 -3.63 26.81 4.54
C SER A 326 -4.52 27.23 5.70
N GLN A 327 -5.77 27.60 5.40
CA GLN A 327 -6.79 27.86 6.41
C GLN A 327 -7.04 26.65 7.32
N TYR A 328 -6.98 25.43 6.79
CA TYR A 328 -7.20 24.20 7.58
C TYR A 328 -6.10 23.99 8.61
N VAL A 329 -4.84 24.26 8.24
CA VAL A 329 -3.70 24.21 9.17
C VAL A 329 -3.77 25.34 10.19
N ARG A 330 -4.05 26.58 9.75
CA ARG A 330 -4.14 27.76 10.64
C ARG A 330 -5.26 27.66 11.66
N SER A 331 -6.39 27.07 11.28
CA SER A 331 -7.53 26.85 12.17
C SER A 331 -7.43 25.59 13.02
N ASN A 332 -6.37 24.80 12.85
CA ASN A 332 -6.19 23.50 13.51
C ASN A 332 -7.40 22.57 13.30
N ASP A 333 -7.89 22.49 12.06
CA ASP A 333 -9.01 21.62 11.71
C ASP A 333 -8.63 20.15 11.94
N ALA A 334 -9.53 19.39 12.58
CA ALA A 334 -9.30 17.99 12.94
C ALA A 334 -8.98 17.11 11.72
N VAL A 335 -9.50 17.45 10.53
CA VAL A 335 -9.24 16.69 9.31
C VAL A 335 -7.74 16.65 8.94
N VAL A 336 -6.97 17.68 9.29
CA VAL A 336 -5.52 17.74 9.04
C VAL A 336 -4.80 16.65 9.84
N ASN A 337 -5.17 16.46 11.11
CA ASN A 337 -4.58 15.41 11.94
C ASN A 337 -5.07 14.03 11.49
N ALA A 338 -6.34 13.92 11.11
CA ALA A 338 -6.92 12.66 10.64
C ALA A 338 -6.22 12.14 9.37
N ILE A 339 -5.97 12.99 8.37
CA ILE A 339 -5.25 12.56 7.15
C ILE A 339 -3.79 12.20 7.45
N LYS A 340 -3.08 12.98 8.29
CA LYS A 340 -1.69 12.67 8.67
C LYS A 340 -1.58 11.31 9.36
N GLN A 341 -2.46 11.00 10.29
CA GLN A 341 -2.54 9.69 10.93
C GLN A 341 -2.92 8.58 9.94
N ARG A 342 -3.70 8.91 8.90
CA ARG A 342 -4.13 7.93 7.92
C ARG A 342 -2.98 7.45 7.03
N LEU A 343 -2.00 8.32 6.74
CA LEU A 343 -0.86 7.97 5.89
C LEU A 343 -0.04 6.79 6.44
N SER A 344 0.13 6.66 7.76
CA SER A 344 0.86 5.53 8.35
C SER A 344 -0.01 4.30 8.67
N SER A 345 -1.34 4.42 8.65
CA SER A 345 -2.27 3.38 9.12
C SER A 345 -3.15 2.75 8.03
N ALA A 346 -3.07 3.24 6.80
CA ALA A 346 -3.82 2.70 5.66
C ALA A 346 -2.96 2.62 4.40
N LEU A 347 -3.56 2.05 3.35
CA LEU A 347 -2.89 1.89 2.06
C LEU A 347 -2.64 3.26 1.41
N LEU A 348 -1.39 3.53 1.00
CA LEU A 348 -1.03 4.71 0.22
C LEU A 348 -0.47 4.28 -1.14
N ILE A 349 -1.18 4.60 -2.21
CA ILE A 349 -0.80 4.28 -3.59
C ILE A 349 -0.39 5.57 -4.29
N THR A 350 0.72 5.54 -5.02
CA THR A 350 1.15 6.70 -5.82
C THR A 350 1.51 6.35 -7.25
N GLU A 351 1.61 7.37 -8.08
CA GLU A 351 2.11 7.31 -9.45
C GLU A 351 3.21 8.36 -9.63
N TRP A 352 4.32 8.01 -10.28
CA TRP A 352 5.30 8.99 -10.75
C TRP A 352 4.72 9.75 -11.95
N CYS A 353 5.03 11.05 -12.10
CA CYS A 353 4.55 11.87 -13.22
C CYS A 353 5.70 12.39 -14.08
N GLN A 354 5.36 13.08 -15.17
CA GLN A 354 6.33 13.75 -16.02
C GLN A 354 7.13 14.78 -15.22
N LEU A 355 8.43 14.87 -15.52
CA LEU A 355 9.33 15.84 -14.90
C LEU A 355 8.87 17.27 -15.25
N PRO A 356 8.58 18.14 -14.27
CA PRO A 356 8.15 19.49 -14.57
C PRO A 356 9.24 20.28 -15.31
N PRO A 357 8.90 21.14 -16.28
CA PRO A 357 9.88 21.91 -17.05
C PRO A 357 10.85 22.70 -16.16
N GLY A 358 12.15 22.60 -16.45
CA GLY A 358 13.20 23.30 -15.70
C GLY A 358 13.58 22.66 -14.36
N THR A 359 12.95 21.53 -13.98
CA THR A 359 13.33 20.78 -12.78
C THR A 359 14.59 19.95 -13.04
N ASP A 360 15.52 19.97 -12.10
CA ASP A 360 16.67 19.08 -12.10
C ASP A 360 16.22 17.61 -11.85
N PRO A 361 16.55 16.65 -12.74
CA PRO A 361 16.10 15.26 -12.60
C PRO A 361 16.52 14.61 -11.29
N ARG A 362 17.71 14.94 -10.76
CA ARG A 362 18.20 14.37 -9.50
C ARG A 362 17.32 14.80 -8.34
N THR A 363 17.03 16.10 -8.24
CA THR A 363 16.14 16.67 -7.22
C THR A 363 14.74 16.02 -7.25
N TYR A 364 14.23 15.73 -8.45
CA TYR A 364 12.94 15.03 -8.64
C TYR A 364 12.94 13.61 -8.04
N TYR A 365 13.97 12.80 -8.32
CA TYR A 365 14.06 11.44 -7.78
C TYR A 365 14.39 11.42 -6.28
N GLU A 366 15.24 12.35 -5.80
CA GLU A 366 15.51 12.52 -4.36
C GLU A 366 14.23 12.88 -3.60
N LYS A 367 13.42 13.80 -4.15
CA LYS A 367 12.10 14.13 -3.58
C LYS A 367 11.17 12.92 -3.58
N GLY A 368 11.10 12.16 -4.68
CA GLY A 368 10.26 10.95 -4.74
C GLY A 368 10.64 9.90 -3.69
N LEU A 369 11.94 9.63 -3.51
CA LEU A 369 12.45 8.76 -2.46
C LEU A 369 12.08 9.28 -1.06
N HIS A 370 12.29 10.57 -0.81
CA HIS A 370 11.95 11.21 0.44
C HIS A 370 10.45 11.10 0.75
N ASP A 371 9.59 11.33 -0.24
CA ASP A 371 8.14 11.28 -0.08
C ASP A 371 7.65 9.86 0.19
N VAL A 372 8.25 8.85 -0.47
CA VAL A 372 7.95 7.44 -0.17
C VAL A 372 8.20 7.11 1.30
N VAL A 373 9.36 7.51 1.81
CA VAL A 373 9.77 7.23 3.19
C VAL A 373 8.93 8.02 4.19
N SER A 374 8.76 9.33 3.96
CA SER A 374 8.14 10.24 4.94
C SER A 374 6.63 10.09 5.05
N TYR A 375 5.98 9.62 3.99
CA TYR A 375 4.52 9.48 3.93
C TYR A 375 4.06 8.02 3.92
N HIS A 376 4.95 7.06 4.14
CA HIS A 376 4.61 5.63 4.22
C HIS A 376 3.95 5.10 2.93
N VAL A 377 4.49 5.48 1.76
CA VAL A 377 3.96 5.01 0.49
C VAL A 377 4.08 3.49 0.41
N SER A 378 2.97 2.84 0.07
CA SER A 378 2.89 1.39 -0.04
C SER A 378 3.29 0.91 -1.44
N MET A 379 2.79 1.58 -2.48
CA MET A 379 3.03 1.21 -3.87
C MET A 379 3.28 2.43 -4.75
N THR A 380 4.11 2.25 -5.78
CA THR A 380 4.55 3.30 -6.72
C THR A 380 4.45 2.83 -8.16
N SER A 381 3.68 3.52 -9.01
CA SER A 381 3.64 3.22 -10.44
C SER A 381 4.63 4.07 -11.23
N SER A 382 5.36 3.42 -12.13
CA SER A 382 6.32 4.06 -13.05
C SER A 382 5.78 4.14 -14.49
N PHE A 383 4.47 4.26 -14.67
CA PHE A 383 3.85 4.40 -15.99
C PHE A 383 4.11 5.80 -16.60
N ASN A 384 3.76 6.89 -15.91
CA ASN A 384 3.79 8.22 -16.51
C ASN A 384 5.00 9.08 -16.12
N PHE A 385 6.22 8.53 -16.17
CA PHE A 385 7.44 9.25 -15.72
C PHE A 385 8.49 9.36 -16.83
N PRO A 386 9.45 10.31 -16.75
CA PRO A 386 10.28 10.73 -17.89
C PRO A 386 11.11 9.60 -18.50
N ASP A 387 11.61 8.66 -17.70
CA ASP A 387 12.47 7.57 -18.18
C ASP A 387 11.68 6.39 -18.77
N ARG A 388 10.38 6.25 -18.49
CA ARG A 388 9.50 5.26 -19.15
C ARG A 388 9.39 5.53 -20.64
N GLU A 389 9.23 6.81 -20.99
CA GLU A 389 9.00 7.28 -22.37
C GLU A 389 10.30 7.67 -23.09
N SER A 390 11.44 7.60 -22.40
CA SER A 390 12.74 7.96 -22.97
C SER A 390 13.25 6.90 -23.96
N ASN A 391 13.76 7.37 -25.10
CA ASN A 391 14.52 6.56 -26.07
C ASN A 391 15.99 6.37 -25.67
N ALA A 392 16.43 6.96 -24.56
CA ALA A 392 17.77 6.82 -24.02
C ALA A 392 17.72 6.11 -22.65
N ALA A 393 18.74 5.30 -22.38
CA ALA A 393 18.89 4.66 -21.08
C ALA A 393 19.00 5.73 -19.98
N MET A 394 18.22 5.55 -18.91
CA MET A 394 18.24 6.38 -17.70
C MET A 394 19.67 6.49 -17.16
N ASP A 395 20.06 7.60 -16.54
CA ASP A 395 21.36 7.71 -15.86
C ASP A 395 21.47 6.71 -14.69
N PRO A 396 22.61 6.01 -14.46
CA PRO A 396 22.71 4.99 -13.42
C PRO A 396 22.47 5.52 -12.00
N ASN A 397 22.85 6.77 -11.72
CA ASN A 397 22.66 7.36 -10.39
C ASN A 397 21.18 7.69 -10.16
N LEU A 398 20.48 8.16 -11.20
CA LEU A 398 19.04 8.40 -11.12
C LEU A 398 18.28 7.08 -10.96
N TYR A 399 18.69 6.04 -11.69
CA TYR A 399 18.11 4.70 -11.55
C TYR A 399 18.24 4.17 -10.12
N LEU A 400 19.37 4.41 -9.45
CA LEU A 400 19.54 4.00 -8.06
C LEU A 400 18.56 4.70 -7.11
N LEU A 401 18.30 6.00 -7.30
CA LEU A 401 17.31 6.74 -6.49
C LEU A 401 15.89 6.21 -6.73
N TRP A 402 15.52 6.02 -8.00
CA TRP A 402 14.25 5.40 -8.36
C TRP A 402 14.11 4.00 -7.76
N ALA A 403 15.15 3.16 -7.88
CA ALA A 403 15.12 1.80 -7.34
C ALA A 403 14.99 1.80 -5.80
N GLN A 404 15.70 2.70 -5.11
CA GLN A 404 15.59 2.86 -3.66
C GLN A 404 14.18 3.25 -3.23
N ALA A 405 13.52 4.16 -3.96
CA ALA A 405 12.15 4.56 -3.66
C ALA A 405 11.21 3.36 -3.78
N ASN A 406 11.31 2.57 -4.85
CA ASN A 406 10.46 1.39 -5.04
C ASN A 406 10.76 0.26 -4.04
N VAL A 407 12.02 0.07 -3.64
CA VAL A 407 12.40 -0.92 -2.60
C VAL A 407 11.88 -0.49 -1.22
N ALA A 408 11.91 0.81 -0.92
CA ALA A 408 11.42 1.36 0.34
C ALA A 408 9.89 1.31 0.44
N ALA A 409 9.18 1.40 -0.68
CA ALA A 409 7.72 1.39 -0.71
C ALA A 409 7.13 0.08 -0.12
N GLY A 410 6.11 0.24 0.72
CA GLY A 410 5.43 -0.86 1.39
C GLY A 410 6.21 -1.46 2.54
N TYR A 411 5.88 -2.70 2.89
CA TYR A 411 6.48 -3.42 4.00
C TYR A 411 7.63 -4.31 3.55
N ARG A 412 8.66 -4.48 4.38
CA ARG A 412 9.79 -5.38 4.14
C ARG A 412 10.17 -6.08 5.44
N TYR A 413 9.44 -7.13 5.79
CA TYR A 413 9.63 -7.82 7.07
C TYR A 413 10.78 -8.81 7.05
N SER A 414 11.49 -8.91 8.17
CA SER A 414 12.40 -10.02 8.50
C SER A 414 12.15 -10.48 9.93
N VAL A 415 12.58 -11.69 10.25
CA VAL A 415 12.49 -12.26 11.59
C VAL A 415 13.76 -13.02 11.93
N GLU A 416 14.25 -12.83 13.16
CA GLU A 416 15.42 -13.52 13.67
C GLU A 416 15.21 -13.99 15.11
N ALA A 417 15.77 -15.14 15.45
CA ALA A 417 15.82 -15.58 16.84
C ALA A 417 17.05 -14.95 17.52
N ARG A 418 16.87 -14.39 18.73
CA ARG A 418 17.96 -13.71 19.45
C ARG A 418 18.92 -14.74 20.06
N PRO A 419 20.20 -14.77 19.66
CA PRO A 419 21.19 -15.67 20.26
C PRO A 419 21.32 -15.43 21.78
N GLY A 420 21.46 -16.50 22.56
CA GLY A 420 21.61 -16.43 24.02
C GLY A 420 20.33 -16.13 24.80
N SER A 421 19.18 -16.04 24.11
CA SER A 421 17.87 -15.82 24.75
C SER A 421 17.13 -17.10 25.12
N GLN A 422 17.74 -18.26 24.86
CA GLN A 422 17.06 -19.54 24.98
C GLN A 422 16.96 -19.99 26.44
N SER A 423 15.83 -20.58 26.82
CA SER A 423 15.65 -21.16 28.14
C SER A 423 14.68 -22.34 28.12
N VAL A 424 14.71 -23.15 29.16
CA VAL A 424 13.75 -24.26 29.36
C VAL A 424 13.14 -24.16 30.74
N GLN A 425 11.83 -24.30 30.81
CA GLN A 425 11.10 -24.49 32.06
C GLN A 425 10.14 -25.66 31.89
N GLY A 426 10.33 -26.71 32.70
CA GLY A 426 9.55 -27.94 32.58
C GLY A 426 9.66 -28.56 31.18
N LYS A 427 8.51 -28.80 30.52
CA LYS A 427 8.42 -29.33 29.15
C LYS A 427 8.31 -28.22 28.09
N THR A 428 8.65 -26.97 28.40
CA THR A 428 8.57 -25.86 27.46
C THR A 428 9.94 -25.24 27.23
N ALA A 429 10.42 -25.28 25.98
CA ALA A 429 11.57 -24.52 25.55
C ALA A 429 11.13 -23.14 25.03
N THR A 430 11.94 -22.12 25.27
CA THR A 430 11.64 -20.75 24.84
C THR A 430 12.83 -20.11 24.14
N ILE A 431 12.54 -19.19 23.23
CA ILE A 431 13.51 -18.34 22.54
C ILE A 431 12.86 -17.01 22.18
N LEU A 432 13.61 -15.91 22.25
CA LEU A 432 13.11 -14.63 21.79
C LEU A 432 13.22 -14.55 20.26
N ALA A 433 12.15 -14.09 19.61
CA ALA A 433 12.15 -13.74 18.19
C ALA A 433 11.95 -12.23 18.03
N VAL A 434 12.67 -11.63 17.10
CA VAL A 434 12.58 -10.20 16.75
C VAL A 434 12.07 -10.09 15.33
N TRP A 435 10.90 -9.48 15.17
CA TRP A 435 10.35 -9.10 13.88
C TRP A 435 10.72 -7.65 13.60
N THR A 436 11.18 -7.37 12.38
CA THR A 436 11.56 -6.02 11.97
C THR A 436 10.96 -5.72 10.60
N ASN A 437 10.30 -4.57 10.47
CA ASN A 437 9.97 -3.98 9.17
C ASN A 437 11.09 -3.03 8.74
N TYR A 438 11.64 -3.23 7.55
CA TYR A 438 12.62 -2.34 6.93
C TYR A 438 12.01 -1.45 5.83
N GLY A 439 10.71 -1.59 5.56
CA GLY A 439 9.99 -0.79 4.57
C GLY A 439 9.39 0.49 5.17
N ALA A 440 8.95 1.38 4.30
CA ALA A 440 8.35 2.66 4.69
C ALA A 440 6.94 2.51 5.25
N ALA A 441 6.18 1.48 4.85
CA ALA A 441 4.82 1.22 5.31
C ALA A 441 4.68 -0.15 5.97
N ALA A 442 3.64 -0.35 6.76
CA ALA A 442 3.26 -1.67 7.25
C ALA A 442 2.34 -2.39 6.25
N ALA A 443 2.19 -3.71 6.40
CA ALA A 443 1.19 -4.46 5.66
C ALA A 443 -0.23 -4.02 6.08
N THR A 444 -1.09 -3.77 5.11
CA THR A 444 -2.48 -3.33 5.36
C THR A 444 -3.47 -4.49 5.35
N GLU A 445 -3.16 -5.57 4.63
CA GLU A 445 -3.96 -6.78 4.56
C GLU A 445 -3.73 -7.73 5.75
N LYS A 446 -4.62 -8.71 5.89
CA LYS A 446 -4.52 -9.75 6.91
C LYS A 446 -3.44 -10.79 6.56
N TRP A 447 -2.24 -10.52 7.05
CA TRP A 447 -1.12 -11.45 7.11
C TRP A 447 -0.99 -12.01 8.53
N VAL A 448 -0.92 -13.34 8.66
CA VAL A 448 -0.86 -14.04 9.95
C VAL A 448 0.54 -14.63 10.16
N PRO A 449 1.37 -14.00 11.00
CA PRO A 449 2.69 -14.54 11.34
C PRO A 449 2.57 -15.77 12.26
N GLY A 450 3.53 -16.68 12.14
CA GLY A 450 3.58 -17.87 12.97
C GLY A 450 4.89 -18.64 12.83
N TYR A 451 4.98 -19.72 13.59
CA TYR A 451 6.12 -20.62 13.57
C TYR A 451 5.68 -22.07 13.38
N LYS A 452 6.52 -22.86 12.73
CA LYS A 452 6.34 -24.30 12.52
C LYS A 452 7.59 -25.00 13.02
N LEU A 453 7.42 -26.01 13.87
CA LEU A 453 8.50 -26.92 14.24
C LEU A 453 8.51 -28.06 13.22
N VAL A 454 9.63 -28.24 12.54
CA VAL A 454 9.80 -29.18 11.44
C VAL A 454 10.81 -30.24 11.83
N ASP A 455 10.51 -31.51 11.61
CA ASP A 455 11.43 -32.62 11.88
C ASP A 455 12.45 -32.83 10.74
N PHE A 456 13.35 -33.80 10.91
CA PHE A 456 14.38 -34.13 9.92
C PHE A 456 13.83 -34.61 8.56
N SER A 457 12.58 -35.08 8.51
CA SER A 457 11.93 -35.50 7.26
C SER A 457 11.29 -34.33 6.50
N GLY A 458 11.22 -33.15 7.13
CA GLY A 458 10.52 -32.00 6.61
C GLY A 458 9.05 -31.91 7.04
N ALA A 459 8.59 -32.80 7.93
CA ALA A 459 7.22 -32.79 8.40
C ALA A 459 7.02 -31.75 9.51
N VAL A 460 5.92 -31.00 9.43
CA VAL A 460 5.51 -30.05 10.49
C VAL A 460 4.92 -30.85 11.66
N VAL A 461 5.59 -30.84 12.81
CA VAL A 461 5.16 -31.57 14.02
C VAL A 461 4.46 -30.68 15.04
N ARG A 462 4.64 -29.35 14.96
CA ARG A 462 3.94 -28.34 15.77
C ARG A 462 3.75 -27.06 14.97
N THR A 463 2.65 -26.35 15.24
CA THR A 463 2.39 -24.99 14.77
C THR A 463 2.19 -24.10 15.98
N ILE A 464 2.83 -22.94 15.99
CA ILE A 464 2.88 -22.00 17.11
C ILE A 464 2.47 -20.64 16.55
N PRO A 465 1.38 -20.01 17.03
CA PRO A 465 1.00 -18.69 16.58
C PRO A 465 2.05 -17.65 17.04
N ALA A 466 2.33 -16.67 16.19
CA ALA A 466 3.06 -15.48 16.63
C ALA A 466 2.09 -14.48 17.26
N THR A 467 2.63 -13.61 18.11
CA THR A 467 1.90 -12.55 18.81
C THR A 467 2.18 -11.17 18.24
N VAL A 468 3.15 -11.04 17.34
CA VAL A 468 3.49 -9.78 16.68
C VAL A 468 2.31 -9.26 15.85
N ASP A 469 2.01 -7.97 16.00
CA ASP A 469 1.16 -7.24 15.07
C ASP A 469 2.04 -6.61 13.98
N LEU A 470 2.03 -7.20 12.79
CA LEU A 470 2.81 -6.67 11.67
C LEU A 470 2.35 -5.27 11.27
N LYS A 471 1.07 -4.92 11.47
CA LYS A 471 0.50 -3.63 11.09
C LYS A 471 1.03 -2.47 11.94
N SER A 472 1.51 -2.77 13.15
CA SER A 472 2.08 -1.76 14.06
C SER A 472 3.58 -1.54 13.86
N LEU A 473 4.25 -2.31 12.99
CA LEU A 473 5.69 -2.17 12.74
C LEU A 473 5.96 -1.11 11.68
N VAL A 474 5.60 0.13 12.00
CA VAL A 474 5.89 1.31 11.19
C VAL A 474 6.37 2.43 12.11
N SER A 475 7.30 3.25 11.63
CA SER A 475 7.86 4.34 12.41
C SER A 475 6.97 5.58 12.30
N ASP A 476 6.70 6.26 13.42
CA ASP A 476 6.03 7.57 13.41
C ASP A 476 6.99 8.73 13.10
N ASP A 477 8.27 8.44 12.86
CA ASP A 477 9.31 9.43 12.55
C ASP A 477 9.18 9.98 11.13
N THR A 478 8.56 11.16 11.01
CA THR A 478 8.37 11.89 9.75
C THR A 478 9.49 12.92 9.47
N SER A 479 10.71 12.72 9.98
CA SER A 479 11.77 13.71 9.81
C SER A 479 12.17 13.91 8.34
N GLN A 480 12.15 15.17 7.91
CA GLN A 480 12.24 15.64 6.52
C GLN A 480 13.61 15.46 5.82
N SER A 481 14.52 14.64 6.36
CA SER A 481 15.89 14.54 5.85
C SER A 481 16.34 13.09 5.62
N ARG A 482 15.39 12.14 5.52
CA ARG A 482 15.73 10.73 5.40
C ARG A 482 15.50 10.21 3.99
N GLU A 483 16.51 9.51 3.51
CA GLU A 483 16.52 8.76 2.25
C GLU A 483 16.32 7.25 2.51
N GLN A 484 16.08 6.86 3.76
CA GLN A 484 15.91 5.46 4.17
C GLN A 484 14.79 5.32 5.20
N ALA A 485 13.99 4.26 5.03
CA ALA A 485 13.00 3.86 6.00
C ALA A 485 13.64 3.49 7.34
N VAL A 486 12.92 3.78 8.42
CA VAL A 486 13.39 3.55 9.80
C VAL A 486 12.97 2.15 10.22
N PRO A 487 13.92 1.23 10.49
CA PRO A 487 13.56 -0.10 10.90
C PRO A 487 12.78 -0.08 12.22
N THR A 488 11.60 -0.70 12.21
CA THR A 488 10.73 -0.79 13.40
C THR A 488 10.58 -2.25 13.80
N SER A 489 10.79 -2.54 15.09
CA SER A 489 10.89 -3.93 15.56
C SER A 489 9.99 -4.22 16.76
N ALA A 490 9.50 -5.45 16.83
CA ALA A 490 8.86 -6.02 18.01
C ALA A 490 9.58 -7.32 18.40
N THR A 491 9.70 -7.54 19.71
CA THR A 491 10.26 -8.78 20.27
C THR A 491 9.15 -9.59 20.92
N GLU A 492 9.09 -10.87 20.65
CA GLU A 492 8.20 -11.81 21.31
C GLU A 492 8.96 -13.02 21.85
N THR A 493 8.30 -13.78 22.73
CA THR A 493 8.84 -15.06 23.24
C THR A 493 8.11 -16.20 22.56
N VAL A 494 8.85 -17.03 21.83
CA VAL A 494 8.31 -18.24 21.21
C VAL A 494 8.37 -19.38 22.23
N HIS A 495 7.23 -20.03 22.47
CA HIS A 495 7.12 -21.16 23.38
C HIS A 495 6.94 -22.46 22.58
N VAL A 496 7.88 -23.39 22.74
CA VAL A 496 7.86 -24.70 22.10
C VAL A 496 7.58 -25.77 23.15
N ASP A 497 6.43 -26.41 23.05
CA ASP A 497 6.10 -27.57 23.88
C ASP A 497 6.89 -28.81 23.41
N LEU A 498 7.70 -29.34 24.33
CA LEU A 498 8.53 -30.53 24.14
C LEU A 498 7.76 -31.83 24.44
N GLY A 499 6.56 -31.73 25.00
CA GLY A 499 5.71 -32.88 25.32
C GLY A 499 5.42 -33.74 24.09
N GLY A 500 5.73 -35.04 24.20
CA GLY A 500 5.44 -36.03 23.15
C GLY A 500 6.30 -35.89 21.89
N LEU A 501 7.34 -35.04 21.89
CA LEU A 501 8.33 -35.03 20.81
C LEU A 501 9.27 -36.23 20.94
N ALA A 502 9.49 -36.95 19.84
CA ALA A 502 10.49 -37.99 19.79
C ALA A 502 11.91 -37.37 19.88
N PRO A 503 12.91 -38.09 20.41
CA PRO A 503 14.30 -37.64 20.32
C PRO A 503 14.71 -37.43 18.87
N GLY A 504 15.38 -36.32 18.60
CA GLY A 504 15.74 -35.95 17.23
C GLY A 504 16.11 -34.48 17.09
N HIS A 505 16.50 -34.13 15.86
CA HIS A 505 16.79 -32.78 15.44
C HIS A 505 15.56 -32.17 14.76
N TYR A 506 15.20 -30.97 15.17
CA TYR A 506 14.10 -30.20 14.63
C TYR A 506 14.58 -28.80 14.25
N THR A 507 13.88 -28.18 13.30
CA THR A 507 14.07 -26.77 12.94
C THR A 507 12.81 -25.99 13.25
N LEU A 508 12.94 -24.93 14.03
CA LEU A 508 11.90 -23.92 14.19
C LEU A 508 11.98 -22.95 13.00
N ARG A 509 10.89 -22.87 12.24
CA ARG A 509 10.79 -22.03 11.05
C ARG A 509 9.69 -21.00 11.22
N ALA A 510 9.93 -19.76 10.82
CA ALA A 510 8.93 -18.70 10.75
C ALA A 510 8.19 -18.72 9.41
N THR A 511 6.97 -18.23 9.41
CA THR A 511 6.14 -18.04 8.21
C THR A 511 5.15 -16.90 8.44
N VAL A 512 4.63 -16.34 7.36
CA VAL A 512 3.55 -15.36 7.40
C VAL A 512 2.54 -15.72 6.33
N GLU A 513 1.38 -16.19 6.74
CA GLU A 513 0.35 -16.72 5.84
C GLU A 513 -0.64 -15.60 5.47
N TRP A 514 -1.00 -15.50 4.19
CA TRP A 514 -2.03 -14.56 3.75
C TRP A 514 -3.41 -15.14 4.07
N GLN A 515 -4.30 -14.35 4.68
CA GLN A 515 -5.65 -14.79 5.08
C GLN A 515 -6.71 -13.71 4.84
N GLN A 516 -6.48 -12.82 3.87
CA GLN A 516 -7.40 -11.71 3.58
C GLN A 516 -8.49 -12.17 2.61
N HIS A 517 -9.64 -12.59 3.12
CA HIS A 517 -10.77 -13.02 2.29
C HIS A 517 -11.99 -12.12 2.43
N LYS A 518 -12.74 -11.99 1.33
CA LYS A 518 -14.05 -11.34 1.30
C LYS A 518 -15.11 -12.37 1.72
N PRO A 519 -16.09 -12.00 2.57
CA PRO A 519 -17.20 -12.90 2.87
C PRO A 519 -17.97 -13.25 1.59
N ASP A 520 -18.33 -14.53 1.39
CA ASP A 520 -19.05 -15.03 0.21
C ASP A 520 -18.39 -14.65 -1.12
N ALA A 521 -17.06 -14.73 -1.19
CA ALA A 521 -16.28 -14.35 -2.36
C ALA A 521 -16.75 -15.05 -3.64
N THR A 522 -16.96 -14.28 -4.72
CA THR A 522 -17.35 -14.81 -6.04
C THR A 522 -16.18 -15.43 -6.78
N HIS A 523 -14.97 -14.89 -6.55
CA HIS A 523 -13.70 -15.45 -6.99
C HIS A 523 -12.73 -15.36 -5.83
N VAL A 524 -12.17 -16.50 -5.43
CA VAL A 524 -11.20 -16.58 -4.33
C VAL A 524 -9.78 -16.41 -4.88
N VAL A 525 -9.00 -15.55 -4.25
CA VAL A 525 -7.56 -15.37 -4.49
C VAL A 525 -6.81 -15.99 -3.32
N ASN A 526 -5.64 -16.59 -3.59
CA ASN A 526 -4.74 -17.06 -2.54
C ASN A 526 -3.32 -16.69 -2.92
N TYR A 527 -2.56 -16.16 -1.96
CA TYR A 527 -1.13 -15.93 -2.10
C TYR A 527 -0.32 -16.96 -1.33
N PRO A 528 0.88 -17.32 -1.83
CA PRO A 528 1.82 -18.09 -1.03
C PRO A 528 2.23 -17.30 0.24
N PRO A 529 2.84 -17.97 1.24
CA PRO A 529 3.37 -17.27 2.39
C PRO A 529 4.33 -16.16 1.98
N MET A 530 4.28 -15.06 2.74
CA MET A 530 5.01 -13.82 2.46
C MET A 530 6.48 -14.09 2.18
N GLN A 531 7.03 -13.37 1.21
CA GLN A 531 8.47 -13.28 1.04
C GLN A 531 9.04 -12.34 2.12
N LEU A 532 9.76 -12.92 3.08
CA LEU A 532 10.52 -12.18 4.09
C LEU A 532 11.91 -11.80 3.53
N ALA A 533 12.45 -10.68 3.98
CA ALA A 533 13.81 -10.21 3.72
C ALA A 533 14.83 -11.03 4.52
N ARG A 534 14.89 -12.33 4.27
CA ARG A 534 15.77 -13.30 4.93
C ARG A 534 16.11 -14.44 3.98
N ASP A 535 17.31 -14.98 4.08
CA ASP A 535 17.70 -16.17 3.34
C ASP A 535 17.12 -17.47 3.93
N GLY A 536 17.20 -18.55 3.15
CA GLY A 536 16.84 -19.89 3.62
C GLY A 536 15.35 -20.24 3.51
N ARG A 537 14.57 -19.46 2.75
CA ARG A 537 13.18 -19.81 2.39
C ARG A 537 13.13 -21.18 1.74
N ASP A 538 12.28 -22.07 2.23
CA ASP A 538 12.00 -23.35 1.57
C ASP A 538 10.83 -23.25 0.56
N ASN A 539 10.54 -24.36 -0.11
CA ASN A 539 9.45 -24.45 -1.09
C ASN A 539 8.05 -24.26 -0.47
N SER A 540 7.91 -24.41 0.85
CA SER A 540 6.66 -24.16 1.59
C SER A 540 6.57 -22.71 2.11
N GLY A 541 7.55 -21.86 1.83
CA GLY A 541 7.60 -20.48 2.31
C GLY A 541 7.95 -20.35 3.80
N LEU A 542 8.64 -21.33 4.36
CA LEU A 542 9.11 -21.29 5.75
C LEU A 542 10.59 -20.87 5.81
N TYR A 543 10.95 -20.12 6.85
CA TYR A 543 12.28 -19.57 7.06
C TYR A 543 12.89 -20.10 8.36
N PRO A 544 14.05 -20.78 8.34
CA PRO A 544 14.67 -21.29 9.55
C PRO A 544 15.17 -20.16 10.45
N ILE A 545 14.79 -20.20 11.73
CA ILE A 545 15.21 -19.21 12.74
C ILE A 545 15.91 -19.83 13.95
N ALA A 546 15.68 -21.11 14.25
CA ALA A 546 16.36 -21.83 15.30
C ALA A 546 16.35 -23.35 15.05
N THR A 547 17.26 -24.08 15.68
CA THR A 547 17.20 -25.54 15.78
C THR A 547 16.80 -25.97 17.19
N LEU A 548 16.21 -27.14 17.31
CA LEU A 548 15.87 -27.78 18.58
C LEU A 548 16.39 -29.21 18.57
N ASP A 549 17.24 -29.55 19.53
CA ASP A 549 17.71 -30.91 19.74
C ASP A 549 17.02 -31.55 20.95
N VAL A 550 16.22 -32.60 20.72
CA VAL A 550 15.58 -33.38 21.78
C VAL A 550 16.47 -34.61 22.07
N PRO A 551 17.16 -34.67 23.23
CA PRO A 551 18.07 -35.77 23.53
C PRO A 551 17.32 -37.09 23.75
N ARG A 552 18.02 -38.22 23.53
CA ARG A 552 17.45 -39.56 23.77
C ARG A 552 17.17 -39.83 25.25
N ASP A 553 17.94 -39.20 26.14
CA ASP A 553 17.89 -39.45 27.59
C ASP A 553 16.64 -38.87 28.26
N THR A 554 15.91 -37.97 27.60
CA THR A 554 14.66 -37.39 28.12
C THR A 554 13.50 -38.40 28.16
N LEU A 555 13.62 -39.52 27.43
CA LEU A 555 12.65 -40.64 27.50
C LEU A 555 12.92 -41.61 28.65
N ILE A 556 14.12 -41.63 29.22
CA ILE A 556 14.50 -42.60 30.26
C ILE A 556 14.00 -42.16 31.64
N ALA A 557 13.77 -40.86 31.85
CA ALA A 557 13.29 -40.32 33.12
C ALA A 557 11.79 -40.59 33.41
N ASP A 558 10.99 -40.92 32.38
CA ASP A 558 9.55 -41.23 32.53
C ASP A 558 9.26 -42.73 32.71
N ILE A 559 10.28 -43.61 32.65
CA ILE A 559 10.12 -45.07 32.92
C ILE A 559 10.53 -45.42 34.37
N GLY A 560 11.00 -44.44 35.14
CA GLY A 560 11.53 -44.63 36.50
C GLY A 560 10.88 -43.71 37.53
N LYS A 561 9.55 -43.72 37.66
CA LYS A 561 8.84 -43.34 38.89
C LYS A 561 7.65 -44.23 39.14
#